data_AF-A0A9Q1H4R7-F1
#
_entry.id   AF-A0A9Q1H4R7-F1
#
_cell.length_a   1.000
_cell.length_b   1.000
_cell.length_c   1.000
_cell.angle_alpha   90.00
_cell.angle_beta   90.00
_cell.angle_gamma   90.00
#
_symmetry.space_group_name_H-M   'P 1'
#
loop_
_entity.id
_entity.type
_entity.pdbx_description
1 polymer ?
#
loop_
_entity_poly.entity_id
_entity_poly.type
_entity_poly.pdbx_seq_one_letter_code
_entity_poly.pdbx_strand_id
1 'polypeptide(L)' 'MQKSCQVLATQFGLVLAFNTQMHSLDVEISASYFEALCGMFGSCNNNASDDFMLPSGDMVIKVVNL' A
#
# COMPACT_ATOMS: atom_id res chain seq x y z
N MET A 1 -21.80 -17.35 -11.63
CA MET A 1 -20.81 -16.29 -11.95
C MET A 1 -19.94 -16.14 -10.72
N GLN A 2 -18.70 -16.66 -10.74
CA GLN A 2 -17.81 -16.68 -9.59
C GLN A 2 -17.33 -15.24 -9.29
N LYS A 3 -17.55 -14.71 -8.09
CA LYS A 3 -16.90 -13.45 -7.68
C LYS A 3 -15.40 -13.72 -7.51
N SER A 4 -14.57 -13.08 -8.34
CA SER A 4 -13.10 -13.12 -8.24
C SER A 4 -12.54 -12.01 -7.36
N CYS A 5 -13.34 -11.00 -6.97
CA CYS A 5 -12.91 -9.91 -6.09
C CYS A 5 -13.62 -9.97 -4.73
N GLN A 6 -12.85 -9.97 -3.65
CA GLN A 6 -13.32 -9.90 -2.26
C GLN A 6 -12.89 -8.57 -1.65
N VAL A 7 -13.82 -7.88 -0.98
CA VAL A 7 -13.56 -6.57 -0.38
C VAL A 7 -13.69 -6.66 1.14
N LEU A 8 -12.68 -6.20 1.87
CA LEU A 8 -12.69 -6.00 3.32
C LEU A 8 -12.64 -4.50 3.61
N ALA A 9 -13.74 -3.96 4.13
CA ALA A 9 -13.80 -2.59 4.64
C ALA A 9 -13.77 -2.61 6.16
N THR A 10 -12.97 -1.73 6.74
CA THR A 10 -12.81 -1.60 8.20
C THR A 10 -13.40 -0.27 8.68
N GLN A 11 -13.83 -0.20 9.94
CA GLN A 11 -14.38 1.02 10.51
C GLN A 11 -13.33 2.15 10.64
N PHE A 12 -12.04 1.81 10.66
CA PHE A 12 -10.95 2.78 10.74
C PHE A 12 -10.47 3.28 9.37
N GLY A 13 -11.18 2.97 8.28
CA GLY A 13 -10.93 3.59 6.97
C GLY A 13 -9.84 2.93 6.13
N LEU A 14 -9.51 1.67 6.41
CA LEU A 14 -8.75 0.80 5.49
C LEU A 14 -9.71 -0.06 4.68
N VAL A 15 -9.54 -0.04 3.35
CA VAL A 15 -10.28 -0.89 2.40
C VAL A 15 -9.28 -1.73 1.61
N LEU A 16 -9.50 -3.04 1.59
CA LEU A 16 -8.71 -4.00 0.84
C LEU A 16 -9.59 -4.66 -0.22
N ALA A 17 -9.14 -4.68 -1.47
CA ALA A 17 -9.78 -5.42 -2.55
C ALA A 17 -8.82 -6.50 -3.07
N PHE A 18 -9.16 -7.76 -2.83
CA PHE A 18 -8.37 -8.91 -3.27
C PHE A 18 -8.99 -9.55 -4.49
N ASN A 19 -8.30 -9.48 -5.63
CA ASN A 19 -8.69 -10.14 -6.87
C ASN A 19 -7.94 -11.47 -7.02
N THR A 20 -8.64 -12.58 -6.78
CA THR A 20 -8.08 -13.94 -6.82
C THR A 20 -7.67 -14.37 -8.23
N GLN A 21 -8.25 -13.79 -9.27
CA GLN A 21 -7.94 -14.12 -10.66
C GLN A 21 -6.71 -13.36 -11.17
N MET A 22 -6.57 -12.10 -10.78
CA MET A 22 -5.44 -11.25 -11.15
C MET A 22 -4.26 -11.37 -10.17
N HIS A 23 -4.45 -12.07 -9.05
CA HIS A 23 -3.50 -12.12 -7.94
C HIS A 23 -3.10 -10.72 -7.44
N SER A 24 -4.02 -9.75 -7.50
CA SER A 24 -3.78 -8.36 -7.08
C SER A 24 -4.44 -8.07 -5.73
N LEU A 25 -3.80 -7.17 -4.98
CA LEU A 25 -4.35 -6.58 -3.76
C LEU A 25 -4.30 -5.06 -3.91
N ASP A 26 -5.48 -4.45 -4.00
CA ASP A 26 -5.62 -2.99 -3.99
C ASP A 26 -5.90 -2.52 -2.56
N VAL A 27 -5.22 -1.46 -2.14
CA VAL A 27 -5.30 -0.89 -0.80
C VAL A 27 -5.71 0.57 -0.91
N GLU A 28 -6.83 0.91 -0.30
CA GLU A 28 -7.27 2.30 -0.13
C GLU A 28 -7.27 2.64 1.36
N ILE A 29 -6.73 3.82 1.68
CA ILE A 29 -6.57 4.29 3.05
C ILE A 29 -7.13 5.70 3.22
N SER A 30 -7.79 5.94 4.36
CA SER A 30 -8.23 7.26 4.77
C SER A 30 -7.07 8.26 4.79
N ALA A 31 -7.32 9.50 4.33
CA ALA A 31 -6.37 10.60 4.40
C ALA A 31 -5.92 10.95 5.83
N SER A 32 -6.61 10.45 6.86
CA SER A 32 -6.19 10.56 8.26
C SER A 32 -4.84 9.89 8.56
N TYR A 33 -4.34 9.04 7.66
CA TYR A 33 -3.04 8.37 7.76
C TYR A 33 -1.91 9.07 6.97
N PHE A 34 -2.14 10.29 6.47
CA PHE A 34 -1.10 11.10 5.82
C PHE A 34 0.14 11.21 6.73
N GLU A 35 1.33 10.95 6.17
CA GLU A 35 2.63 10.91 6.89
C GLU A 35 2.74 9.87 8.04
N ALA A 36 1.75 8.99 8.21
CA ALA A 36 1.71 8.01 9.29
C ALA A 36 1.98 6.57 8.82
N LEU A 37 2.32 6.38 7.54
CA LEU A 37 2.62 5.08 6.94
C LEU A 37 4.12 4.86 6.73
N CYS A 38 4.49 3.61 6.54
CA CYS A 38 5.84 3.20 6.17
C CYS A 38 5.81 1.83 5.46
N GLY A 39 6.88 1.48 4.76
CA GLY A 39 7.04 0.18 4.10
C GLY A 39 6.80 0.26 2.60
N MET A 40 6.29 -0.82 2.01
CA MET A 40 6.25 -0.98 0.55
C MET A 40 5.33 0.02 -0.19
N PHE A 41 4.38 0.63 0.53
CA PHE A 41 3.46 1.64 0.00
C PHE A 41 3.95 3.09 0.25
N GLY A 42 5.18 3.26 0.75
CA GLY A 42 5.75 4.56 1.06
C GLY A 42 5.18 5.20 2.33
N SER A 43 5.40 6.50 2.47
CA SER A 43 5.03 7.31 3.63
C SER A 43 3.66 8.00 3.48
N CYS A 44 3.09 7.96 2.26
CA CYS A 44 1.84 8.64 1.90
C CYS A 44 1.83 10.15 2.25
N ASN A 45 2.94 10.85 2.00
CA ASN A 45 3.12 12.28 2.28
C ASN A 45 3.08 13.17 1.01
N ASN A 46 2.57 12.65 -0.11
CA ASN A 46 2.62 13.29 -1.44
C ASN A 46 4.03 13.57 -1.99
N ASN A 47 5.09 13.00 -1.40
CA ASN A 47 6.45 13.09 -1.90
C ASN A 47 6.94 11.72 -2.39
N ALA A 48 6.71 11.45 -3.68
CA ALA A 48 7.16 10.21 -4.31
C ALA A 48 8.69 9.99 -4.27
N SER A 49 9.47 11.04 -3.95
CA SER A 49 10.93 10.95 -3.83
C SER A 49 11.39 10.15 -2.61
N ASP A 50 10.55 9.96 -1.59
CA ASP A 50 10.88 9.25 -0.35
C ASP A 50 10.13 7.93 -0.15
N ASP A 51 9.30 7.51 -1.10
CA ASP A 51 8.52 6.27 -0.99
C ASP A 51 9.38 5.00 -0.89
N PHE A 52 10.64 5.09 -1.34
CA PHE A 52 11.63 4.02 -1.21
C PHE A 52 12.58 4.21 -0.03
N MET A 53 12.20 4.98 0.99
CA MET A 53 12.97 5.11 2.22
C MET A 53 12.85 3.84 3.07
N LEU A 54 13.99 3.28 3.45
CA LEU A 54 14.07 2.16 4.38
C LEU A 54 13.75 2.62 5.80
N PRO A 55 13.39 1.70 6.72
CA PRO A 55 13.23 2.03 8.14
C PRO A 55 14.48 2.64 8.80
N SER A 56 15.68 2.45 8.21
CA SER A 56 16.92 3.10 8.66
C SER A 56 17.00 4.59 8.31
N GLY A 57 16.12 5.10 7.44
CA GLY A 57 16.19 6.44 6.85
C GLY A 57 16.99 6.50 5.55
N ASP A 58 17.63 5.41 5.13
CA ASP A 58 18.37 5.34 3.88
C ASP A 58 17.44 5.07 2.70
N MET A 59 17.73 5.66 1.53
CA MET A 59 17.01 5.32 0.30
C MET A 59 17.41 3.94 -0.22
N VAL A 60 16.46 3.17 -0.74
CA VAL A 60 16.74 1.91 -1.43
C VAL A 60 17.68 2.15 -2.61
N ILE A 61 18.89 1.60 -2.52
CA ILE A 61 19.90 1.66 -3.59
C ILE A 61 19.65 0.62 -4.70
N LYS A 62 18.81 -0.37 -4.43
CA LYS A 62 18.44 -1.42 -5.39
C LYS A 62 17.05 -1.96 -5.07
N VAL A 63 16.09 -1.69 -5.96
CA VAL A 63 14.82 -2.41 -5.96
C VAL A 63 15.11 -3.83 -6.45
N VAL A 64 14.80 -4.83 -5.61
CA VAL A 64 14.92 -6.23 -6.02
C VAL A 64 13.67 -6.54 -6.85
N ASN A 65 13.84 -6.66 -8.16
CA ASN A 65 12.81 -7.24 -9.01
C ASN A 65 12.80 -8.75 -8.74
N LEU A 66 11.77 -9.20 -8.01
CA LEU A 66 11.47 -10.61 -7.78
C LEU A 66 10.80 -11.23 -9.01
#